data_AF-A0A2K5C4T5-F1
#
_entry.id   AF-A0A2K5C4T5-F1
#
_cell.length_a   1.000
_cell.length_b   1.000
_cell.length_c   1.000
_cell.angle_alpha   90.00
_cell.angle_beta   90.00
_cell.angle_gamma   90.00
#
_symmetry.space_group_name_H-M   'P 1'
#
loop_
_entity.id
_entity.type
_entity.pdbx_description
1 polymer ?
#
loop_
_entity_poly.entity_id
_entity_poly.type
_entity_poly.pdbx_seq_one_letter_code
_entity_poly.pdbx_strand_id
1 'polypeptide(L)'
;MNNMSSAAEYYKEVLKQDNTHVEAIACIGSNHFYSDQPEIALRFYRRLLQMGIYNCQLFNNLGLCCFYAQQYDMTLTSFERALSLAENEEEAADVWYNLGHVAVGIGDTNLAHQCFRLALVNNNNHAEAYNNLAVLEMRKGHVEQVSELAVARWAVYFLQSKAVMCGSVTLYVILK
;
A
#
# COMPACT_ATOMS: atom_id res chain seq x y z
N MET A 1 -20.52 4.94 -11.25
CA MET A 1 -19.63 4.33 -10.23
C MET A 1 -20.02 4.77 -8.81
N ASN A 2 -21.30 4.89 -8.46
CA ASN A 2 -21.72 5.40 -7.15
C ASN A 2 -22.72 4.46 -6.47
N ASN A 3 -22.26 3.25 -6.13
CA ASN A 3 -23.05 2.28 -5.39
C ASN A 3 -22.47 2.01 -3.99
N MET A 4 -21.58 2.88 -3.49
CA MET A 4 -20.99 2.74 -2.14
C MET A 4 -22.08 2.80 -1.06
N SER A 5 -23.09 3.66 -1.24
CA SER A 5 -24.25 3.75 -0.36
C SER A 5 -25.10 2.48 -0.37
N SER A 6 -25.36 1.88 -1.54
CA SER A 6 -26.11 0.62 -1.63
C SER A 6 -25.30 -0.57 -1.07
N ALA A 7 -23.99 -0.62 -1.30
CA ALA A 7 -23.12 -1.67 -0.77
C ALA A 7 -23.09 -1.66 0.76
N ALA A 8 -23.01 -0.47 1.39
CA ALA A 8 -23.13 -0.36 2.84
C ALA A 8 -24.44 -0.94 3.36
N GLU A 9 -25.55 -0.73 2.68
CA GLU A 9 -26.85 -1.25 3.11
C GLU A 9 -26.89 -2.80 3.05
N TYR A 10 -26.36 -3.39 1.98
CA TYR A 10 -26.23 -4.85 1.90
C TYR A 10 -25.35 -5.42 3.01
N TYR A 11 -24.21 -4.79 3.32
CA TYR A 11 -23.36 -5.25 4.43
C TYR A 11 -24.03 -5.11 5.80
N LYS A 12 -24.89 -4.09 6.00
CA LYS A 12 -25.69 -3.98 7.23
C LYS A 12 -26.69 -5.14 7.34
N GLU A 13 -27.34 -5.54 6.25
CA GLU A 13 -28.23 -6.71 6.26
C GLU A 13 -27.47 -8.01 6.59
N VAL A 14 -26.25 -8.18 6.05
CA VAL A 14 -25.37 -9.31 6.42
C VAL A 14 -25.09 -9.28 7.93
N LEU A 15 -24.76 -8.12 8.50
CA LEU A 15 -24.48 -8.00 9.94
C LEU A 15 -25.70 -8.22 10.84
N LYS A 16 -26.92 -8.09 10.32
CA LYS A 16 -28.14 -8.47 11.06
C LYS A 16 -28.27 -9.99 11.20
N GLN A 17 -27.78 -10.75 10.23
CA GLN A 17 -27.81 -12.22 10.24
C GLN A 17 -26.59 -12.79 10.96
N ASP A 18 -25.40 -12.30 10.63
CA ASP A 18 -24.14 -12.66 11.25
C ASP A 18 -23.39 -11.40 11.68
N ASN A 19 -23.50 -11.07 12.96
CA ASN A 19 -22.85 -9.89 13.52
C ASN A 19 -21.32 -10.03 13.65
N THR A 20 -20.75 -11.22 13.38
CA THR A 20 -19.31 -11.49 13.40
C THR A 20 -18.69 -11.61 12.01
N HIS A 21 -19.44 -11.29 10.96
CA HIS A 21 -18.94 -11.41 9.59
C HIS A 21 -17.81 -10.39 9.31
N VAL A 22 -16.57 -10.88 9.20
CA VAL A 22 -15.35 -10.07 9.12
C VAL A 22 -15.35 -9.12 7.92
N GLU A 23 -15.68 -9.63 6.73
CA GLU A 23 -15.64 -8.83 5.50
C GLU A 23 -16.68 -7.70 5.51
N ALA A 24 -17.89 -7.94 6.00
CA ALA A 24 -18.92 -6.90 6.10
C ALA A 24 -18.50 -5.79 7.06
N ILE A 25 -17.89 -6.14 8.20
CA ILE A 25 -17.34 -5.15 9.14
C ILE A 25 -16.23 -4.33 8.47
N ALA A 26 -15.32 -4.99 7.76
CA ALA A 26 -14.21 -4.33 7.07
C ALA A 26 -14.69 -3.38 5.96
N CYS A 27 -15.66 -3.83 5.15
CA CYS A 27 -16.25 -3.05 4.06
C CYS A 27 -17.04 -1.84 4.56
N ILE A 28 -17.80 -1.97 5.66
CA ILE A 28 -18.47 -0.84 6.29
C ILE A 28 -17.44 0.16 6.84
N GLY A 29 -16.38 -0.33 7.49
CA GLY A 29 -15.27 0.52 7.95
C GLY A 29 -14.63 1.32 6.80
N SER A 30 -14.32 0.64 5.69
CA SER A 30 -13.75 1.25 4.49
C SER A 30 -14.69 2.31 3.88
N ASN A 31 -15.99 2.03 3.84
CA ASN A 31 -16.99 2.99 3.35
C ASN A 31 -17.04 4.26 4.20
N HIS A 32 -16.98 4.14 5.54
CA HIS A 32 -16.88 5.31 6.42
C HIS A 32 -15.57 6.08 6.20
N PHE A 33 -14.46 5.39 5.97
CA PHE A 33 -13.19 6.03 5.65
C PHE A 33 -13.27 6.88 4.37
N TYR A 34 -13.81 6.32 3.27
CA TYR A 34 -14.00 7.06 2.02
C TYR A 34 -15.12 8.11 2.08
N SER A 35 -15.98 8.05 3.11
CA SER A 35 -17.01 9.06 3.39
C SER A 35 -16.53 10.17 4.32
N ASP A 36 -15.21 10.36 4.44
CA ASP A 36 -14.55 11.39 5.27
C ASP A 36 -14.88 11.25 6.77
N GLN A 37 -15.06 10.01 7.24
CA GLN A 37 -15.35 9.67 8.64
C GLN A 37 -14.34 8.64 9.19
N PRO A 38 -13.03 8.96 9.23
CA PRO A 38 -11.99 8.03 9.64
C PRO A 38 -12.13 7.58 11.10
N GLU A 39 -12.66 8.41 12.00
CA GLU A 39 -12.87 8.03 13.41
C GLU A 39 -13.94 6.95 13.57
N ILE A 40 -14.95 6.95 12.68
CA ILE A 40 -15.98 5.91 12.66
C ILE A 40 -15.39 4.63 12.07
N ALA A 41 -14.61 4.73 10.98
CA ALA A 41 -13.89 3.61 10.39
C ALA A 41 -13.00 2.89 11.41
N LEU A 42 -12.26 3.64 12.23
CA LEU A 42 -11.42 3.10 13.31
C LEU A 42 -12.20 2.23 14.30
N ARG A 43 -13.48 2.53 14.58
CA ARG A 43 -14.31 1.70 15.48
C ARG A 43 -14.57 0.32 14.89
N PHE A 44 -14.84 0.24 13.58
CA PHE A 44 -15.04 -1.02 12.88
C PHE A 44 -13.75 -1.85 12.83
N TYR A 45 -12.61 -1.21 12.53
CA TYR A 45 -11.32 -1.92 12.51
C TYR A 45 -10.86 -2.35 13.91
N ARG A 46 -11.11 -1.56 14.96
CA ARG A 46 -10.87 -1.97 16.36
C ARG A 46 -11.74 -3.16 16.78
N ARG A 47 -12.98 -3.23 16.28
CA ARG A 47 -13.85 -4.39 16.50
C ARG A 47 -13.25 -5.66 15.87
N LEU A 48 -12.69 -5.57 14.67
CA LEU A 48 -12.00 -6.72 14.04
C LEU A 48 -10.79 -7.19 14.86
N LEU A 49 -10.00 -6.28 15.42
CA LEU A 49 -8.92 -6.63 16.33
C LEU A 49 -9.44 -7.33 17.60
N GLN A 50 -10.55 -6.86 18.19
CA GLN A 50 -11.18 -7.49 19.35
C GLN A 50 -11.71 -8.90 19.05
N MET A 51 -12.06 -9.17 17.79
CA MET A 51 -12.46 -10.49 17.31
C MET A 51 -11.26 -11.42 17.04
N GLY A 52 -10.03 -10.95 17.25
CA GLY A 52 -8.81 -11.74 17.06
C GLY A 52 -8.31 -11.77 15.62
N ILE A 53 -8.78 -10.88 14.75
CA ILE A 53 -8.29 -10.77 13.38
C ILE A 53 -7.04 -9.90 13.37
N TYR A 54 -5.91 -10.48 12.98
CA TYR A 54 -4.62 -9.81 12.84
C TYR A 54 -4.03 -10.19 11.49
N ASN A 55 -4.13 -9.30 10.51
CA ASN A 55 -3.56 -9.51 9.18
C ASN A 55 -2.98 -8.21 8.63
N CYS A 56 -2.17 -8.34 7.58
CA CYS A 56 -1.51 -7.21 6.92
C CYS A 56 -2.50 -6.10 6.52
N GLN A 57 -3.57 -6.48 5.83
CA GLN A 57 -4.55 -5.53 5.29
C GLN A 57 -5.30 -4.74 6.36
N LEU A 58 -5.62 -5.36 7.51
CA LEU A 58 -6.27 -4.66 8.62
C LEU A 58 -5.35 -3.59 9.22
N PHE A 59 -4.08 -3.91 9.44
CA PHE A 59 -3.11 -2.96 9.98
C PHE A 59 -2.77 -1.85 8.98
N ASN A 60 -2.74 -2.15 7.69
CA ASN A 60 -2.59 -1.17 6.61
C ASN A 60 -3.75 -0.14 6.64
N ASN A 61 -4.99 -0.62 6.69
CA ASN A 61 -6.17 0.25 6.78
C ASN A 61 -6.23 1.04 8.09
N LEU A 62 -5.82 0.45 9.21
CA LEU A 62 -5.70 1.15 10.49
C LEU A 62 -4.67 2.29 10.42
N GLY A 63 -3.52 2.06 9.79
CA GLY A 63 -2.48 3.08 9.62
C GLY A 63 -2.99 4.29 8.83
N LEU A 64 -3.67 4.04 7.71
CA LEU A 64 -4.35 5.08 6.94
C LEU A 64 -5.41 5.82 7.77
N CYS A 65 -6.33 5.09 8.42
CA CYS A 65 -7.36 5.72 9.24
C CYS A 65 -6.79 6.56 10.38
N CYS A 66 -5.75 6.08 11.06
CA CYS A 66 -5.05 6.84 12.10
C CYS A 66 -4.45 8.13 11.53
N PHE A 67 -3.85 8.07 10.33
CA PHE A 67 -3.29 9.26 9.68
C PHE A 67 -4.35 10.32 9.38
N TYR A 68 -5.46 9.92 8.76
CA TYR A 68 -6.55 10.85 8.43
C TYR A 68 -7.31 11.35 9.66
N ALA A 69 -7.37 10.54 10.73
CA ALA A 69 -7.87 10.96 12.05
C ALA A 69 -6.84 11.73 12.90
N GLN A 70 -5.70 12.14 12.30
CA GLN A 70 -4.62 12.91 12.95
C GLN A 70 -3.98 12.22 14.18
N GLN A 71 -4.09 10.89 14.29
CA GLN A 71 -3.47 10.05 15.32
C GLN A 71 -2.10 9.55 14.84
N TYR A 72 -1.17 10.49 14.63
CA TYR A 72 0.14 10.21 14.02
C TYR A 72 1.00 9.21 14.81
N ASP A 73 0.88 9.21 16.15
CA ASP A 73 1.61 8.27 17.02
C ASP A 73 1.32 6.81 16.67
N MET A 74 0.06 6.53 16.27
CA MET A 74 -0.39 5.17 15.95
C MET A 74 -0.13 4.81 14.49
N THR A 75 -0.03 5.78 13.59
CA THR A 75 0.13 5.58 12.14
C THR A 75 1.34 4.70 11.82
N LEU A 76 2.53 5.08 12.28
CA LEU A 76 3.77 4.34 11.97
C LEU A 76 3.73 2.92 12.56
N THR A 77 3.30 2.78 13.81
CA THR A 77 3.20 1.47 14.47
C THR A 77 2.23 0.52 13.76
N SER A 78 1.16 1.05 13.16
CA SER A 78 0.22 0.27 12.34
C SER A 78 0.87 -0.20 11.05
N PHE A 79 1.60 0.66 10.33
CA PHE A 79 2.31 0.26 9.11
C PHE A 79 3.45 -0.73 9.37
N GLU A 80 4.21 -0.55 10.45
CA GLU A 80 5.24 -1.51 10.87
C GLU A 80 4.65 -2.90 11.13
N ARG A 81 3.51 -2.97 11.82
CA ARG A 81 2.79 -4.23 12.03
C ARG A 81 2.27 -4.82 10.74
N ALA A 82 1.73 -4.00 9.84
CA ALA A 82 1.27 -4.44 8.53
C ALA A 82 2.41 -5.11 7.75
N LEU A 83 3.57 -4.45 7.65
CA LEU A 83 4.76 -5.00 6.99
C LEU A 83 5.25 -6.30 7.65
N SER A 84 5.19 -6.40 8.97
CA SER A 84 5.59 -7.63 9.69
C SER A 84 4.66 -8.81 9.45
N LEU A 85 3.41 -8.55 9.06
CA LEU A 85 2.36 -9.54 8.82
C LEU A 85 2.12 -9.79 7.33
N ALA A 86 2.84 -9.10 6.44
CA ALA A 86 2.71 -9.29 5.00
C ALA A 86 3.20 -10.71 4.64
N GLU A 87 2.33 -11.49 4.01
CA GLU A 87 2.64 -12.88 3.64
C GLU A 87 3.25 -13.00 2.25
N ASN A 88 3.10 -11.95 1.43
CA ASN A 88 3.58 -11.91 0.06
C ASN A 88 4.07 -10.50 -0.34
N GLU A 89 4.77 -10.44 -1.46
CA GLU A 89 5.35 -9.20 -1.99
C GLU A 89 4.27 -8.19 -2.43
N GLU A 90 3.10 -8.66 -2.87
CA GLU A 90 2.00 -7.78 -3.30
C GLU A 90 1.43 -6.99 -2.10
N GLU A 91 1.16 -7.66 -0.99
CA GLU A 91 0.74 -7.02 0.25
C GLU A 91 1.80 -6.04 0.77
N ALA A 92 3.08 -6.45 0.77
CA ALA A 92 4.16 -5.57 1.18
C ALA A 92 4.23 -4.32 0.28
N ALA A 93 4.01 -4.48 -1.03
CA ALA A 93 3.99 -3.38 -1.99
C ALA A 93 2.88 -2.37 -1.68
N ASP A 94 1.66 -2.86 -1.43
CA ASP A 94 0.51 -2.01 -1.08
C ASP A 94 0.74 -1.22 0.21
N VAL A 95 1.35 -1.86 1.21
CA VAL A 95 1.69 -1.22 2.48
C VAL A 95 2.74 -0.12 2.28
N TRP A 96 3.80 -0.39 1.52
CA TRP A 96 4.81 0.62 1.18
C TRP A 96 4.23 1.77 0.37
N TYR A 97 3.32 1.48 -0.56
CA TYR A 97 2.63 2.50 -1.33
C TYR A 97 1.79 3.42 -0.44
N ASN A 98 1.01 2.85 0.49
CA ASN A 98 0.20 3.62 1.42
C ASN A 98 1.05 4.44 2.39
N LEU A 99 2.16 3.90 2.88
CA LEU A 99 3.12 4.66 3.69
C LEU A 99 3.74 5.81 2.90
N GLY A 100 4.00 5.60 1.60
CA GLY A 100 4.45 6.66 0.69
C GLY A 100 3.44 7.79 0.56
N HIS A 101 2.15 7.47 0.44
CA HIS A 101 1.06 8.46 0.46
C HIS A 101 1.01 9.26 1.77
N VAL A 102 1.15 8.57 2.90
CA VAL A 102 1.22 9.22 4.22
C VAL A 102 2.42 10.16 4.30
N ALA A 103 3.59 9.74 3.81
CA ALA A 103 4.79 10.58 3.76
C ALA A 103 4.59 11.83 2.88
N VAL A 104 3.90 11.71 1.74
CA VAL A 104 3.48 12.88 0.93
C VAL A 104 2.59 13.81 1.73
N GLY A 105 1.62 13.27 2.48
CA GLY A 105 0.69 14.06 3.30
C GLY A 105 1.37 14.83 4.44
N ILE A 106 2.45 14.29 5.00
CA ILE A 106 3.28 14.96 6.03
C ILE A 106 4.27 15.96 5.39
N GLY A 107 4.49 15.87 4.08
CA GLY A 107 5.42 16.72 3.32
C GLY A 107 6.85 16.17 3.24
N ASP A 108 7.11 14.97 3.75
CA ASP A 108 8.41 14.31 3.60
C ASP A 108 8.52 13.62 2.23
N THR A 109 8.90 14.42 1.23
CA THR A 109 9.06 13.96 -0.15
C THR A 109 10.22 12.97 -0.33
N ASN A 110 11.19 12.92 0.59
CA ASN A 110 12.29 11.97 0.53
C ASN A 110 11.84 10.60 1.01
N LEU A 111 11.13 10.55 2.14
CA LEU A 111 10.52 9.33 2.64
C LEU A 111 9.49 8.78 1.65
N ALA A 112 8.65 9.64 1.08
CA ALA A 112 7.67 9.24 0.07
C ALA A 112 8.33 8.56 -1.14
N HIS A 113 9.42 9.16 -1.65
CA HIS A 113 10.18 8.59 -2.76
C HIS A 113 10.78 7.22 -2.41
N GLN A 114 11.35 7.06 -1.21
CA GLN A 114 11.87 5.76 -0.75
C GLN A 114 10.76 4.71 -0.65
N CYS A 115 9.62 5.06 -0.07
CA CYS A 115 8.48 4.16 0.10
C CYS A 115 7.93 3.69 -1.24
N PHE A 116 7.70 4.60 -2.20
CA PHE A 116 7.23 4.18 -3.53
C PHE A 116 8.26 3.33 -4.29
N ARG A 117 9.57 3.59 -4.10
CA ARG A 117 10.60 2.70 -4.66
C ARG A 117 10.56 1.31 -4.03
N LEU A 118 10.33 1.21 -2.72
CA LEU A 118 10.18 -0.08 -2.04
C LEU A 118 8.91 -0.81 -2.48
N ALA A 119 7.80 -0.09 -2.66
CA ALA A 119 6.57 -0.66 -3.23
C ALA A 119 6.86 -1.29 -4.60
N LEU A 120 7.59 -0.55 -5.44
CA LEU A 120 8.01 -0.99 -6.76
C LEU A 120 9.05 -2.12 -6.77
N VAL A 121 9.85 -2.29 -5.72
CA VAL A 121 10.78 -3.43 -5.58
C VAL A 121 10.00 -4.71 -5.31
N ASN A 122 8.94 -4.64 -4.51
CA ASN A 122 8.09 -5.78 -4.18
C ASN A 122 7.09 -6.09 -5.32
N ASN A 123 6.46 -5.07 -5.91
CA ASN A 123 5.60 -5.22 -7.08
C ASN A 123 6.05 -4.28 -8.20
N ASN A 124 6.79 -4.83 -9.17
CA ASN A 124 7.30 -4.07 -10.30
C ASN A 124 6.20 -3.57 -11.26
N ASN A 125 4.96 -4.05 -11.13
CA ASN A 125 3.84 -3.65 -11.97
C ASN A 125 2.87 -2.68 -11.26
N HIS A 126 3.24 -2.15 -10.09
CA HIS A 126 2.39 -1.24 -9.34
C HIS A 126 2.33 0.15 -10.01
N ALA A 127 1.31 0.34 -10.85
CA ALA A 127 1.16 1.50 -11.72
C ALA A 127 1.03 2.82 -10.94
N GLU A 128 0.31 2.78 -9.82
CA GLU A 128 0.07 3.92 -8.94
C GLU A 128 1.37 4.41 -8.30
N ALA A 129 2.24 3.49 -7.88
CA ALA A 129 3.55 3.82 -7.32
C ALA A 129 4.46 4.51 -8.37
N TYR A 130 4.44 4.05 -9.62
CA TYR A 130 5.15 4.74 -10.72
C TYR A 130 4.63 6.15 -10.94
N ASN A 131 3.30 6.32 -10.99
CA ASN A 131 2.70 7.62 -11.21
C ASN A 131 3.09 8.62 -10.10
N ASN A 132 3.02 8.19 -8.84
CA ASN A 132 3.37 9.05 -7.72
C ASN A 132 4.87 9.39 -7.69
N LEU A 133 5.75 8.45 -8.06
CA LEU A 133 7.18 8.74 -8.22
C LEU A 133 7.43 9.75 -9.33
N ALA A 134 6.79 9.60 -10.49
CA ALA A 134 6.91 10.56 -11.58
C ALA A 134 6.47 11.97 -11.13
N VAL A 135 5.37 12.07 -10.39
CA VAL A 135 4.91 13.35 -9.82
C VAL A 135 5.92 13.94 -8.83
N LEU A 136 6.51 13.11 -7.96
CA LEU A 136 7.54 13.57 -7.01
C LEU A 136 8.80 14.07 -7.73
N GLU A 137 9.26 13.36 -8.76
CA GLU A 137 10.45 13.75 -9.52
C GLU A 137 10.23 14.99 -10.38
N MET A 138 9.04 15.12 -10.98
CA MET A 138 8.65 16.37 -11.66
C MET A 138 8.67 17.57 -10.72
N ARG A 139 8.19 17.39 -9.47
CA ARG A 139 8.23 18.45 -8.44
C ARG A 139 9.66 18.76 -7.97
N LYS A 140 10.58 17.81 -8.03
CA LYS A 140 12.01 18.01 -7.71
C LYS A 140 12.80 18.68 -8.83
N GLY A 141 12.23 18.82 -10.04
CA GLY A 141 12.86 19.52 -11.17
C GLY A 141 13.79 18.66 -12.03
N HIS A 142 13.89 17.35 -11.79
CA HIS A 142 14.72 16.44 -12.59
C HIS A 142 13.88 15.72 -13.65
N VAL A 143 13.54 16.45 -14.72
CA VAL A 143 12.76 15.94 -15.86
C VAL A 143 13.51 14.84 -16.64
N GLU A 144 14.83 14.71 -16.48
CA GLU A 144 15.67 13.77 -17.24
C GLU A 144 15.82 12.37 -16.59
N GLN A 145 15.67 12.23 -15.26
CA GLN A 145 15.86 10.92 -14.58
C GLN A 145 14.67 9.97 -14.73
N VAL A 146 13.47 10.48 -15.00
CA VAL A 146 12.24 9.68 -15.10
C VAL A 146 12.26 8.76 -16.32
N SER A 147 12.78 9.24 -17.46
CA SER A 147 12.91 8.43 -18.67
C SER A 147 13.99 7.36 -18.52
N GLU A 148 15.10 7.70 -17.85
CA GLU A 148 16.23 6.79 -17.68
C GLU A 148 15.93 5.68 -16.65
N LEU A 149 15.25 5.99 -15.54
CA LEU A 149 14.81 4.98 -14.57
C LEU A 149 13.75 4.03 -15.16
N ALA A 150 12.79 4.54 -15.95
CA ALA A 150 11.79 3.70 -16.61
C ALA A 150 12.44 2.75 -17.65
N VAL A 151 13.39 3.25 -18.45
CA VAL A 151 14.08 2.47 -19.49
C VAL A 151 15.13 1.51 -18.89
N ALA A 152 15.93 1.96 -17.92
CA ALA A 152 16.93 1.12 -17.26
C ALA A 152 16.26 -0.02 -16.47
N ARG A 153 15.11 0.24 -15.85
CA ARG A 153 14.36 -0.79 -15.11
C ARG A 153 13.72 -1.81 -16.04
N TRP A 154 13.20 -1.38 -17.20
CA TRP A 154 12.79 -2.28 -18.28
C TRP A 154 13.94 -3.15 -18.78
N ALA A 155 15.14 -2.60 -18.95
CA ALA A 155 16.32 -3.33 -19.41
C ALA A 155 16.80 -4.39 -18.39
N VAL A 156 16.83 -4.05 -17.10
CA VAL A 156 17.19 -5.01 -16.03
C VAL A 156 16.17 -6.13 -15.92
N TYR A 157 14.86 -5.83 -16.05
CA TYR A 157 13.80 -6.84 -16.02
C TYR A 157 13.83 -7.77 -17.23
N PHE A 158 14.17 -7.26 -18.43
CA PHE A 158 14.37 -8.06 -19.63
C PHE A 158 15.59 -8.98 -19.54
N LEU A 159 16.63 -8.57 -18.81
CA LEU A 159 17.83 -9.37 -18.56
C LEU A 159 17.59 -10.44 -17.47
N GLN A 160 16.89 -10.11 -16.39
CA GLN A 160 16.57 -11.05 -15.31
C GLN A 160 15.56 -12.12 -15.75
N SER A 161 14.55 -11.77 -16.55
CA SER A 161 13.58 -12.75 -17.09
C SER A 161 14.19 -13.75 -18.08
N LYS A 162 15.24 -13.36 -18.83
CA LYS A 162 16.04 -14.30 -19.63
C LYS A 162 17.01 -15.13 -18.79
N ALA A 163 17.56 -14.57 -17.71
CA ALA A 163 18.48 -15.28 -16.82
C ALA A 163 17.82 -16.42 -16.04
N VAL A 164 16.52 -16.33 -15.76
CA VAL A 164 15.76 -17.41 -15.07
C VAL A 164 15.47 -18.60 -16.01
N MET A 165 15.47 -18.39 -17.34
CA MET A 165 15.25 -19.46 -18.33
C MET A 165 16.53 -20.22 -18.72
N CYS A 166 17.72 -19.65 -18.48
CA CYS A 166 19.01 -20.33 -18.67
C CYS A 166 19.69 -20.50 -17.31
N GLY A 167 19.20 -21.46 -16.53
CA GLY A 167 19.97 -21.99 -15.42
C GLY A 167 21.33 -22.49 -15.91
N SER A 168 22.34 -22.37 -15.04
CA SER A 168 23.72 -22.86 -15.16
C SER A 168 24.58 -22.20 -16.25
N VAL A 169 25.48 -21.29 -15.83
CA VAL A 169 26.95 -21.40 -15.89
C VAL A 169 27.58 -20.03 -15.57
N THR A 170 28.46 -20.06 -14.55
CA THR A 170 29.61 -19.19 -14.22
C THR A 170 29.96 -18.03 -15.18
N LEU A 171 30.12 -16.79 -14.66
CA LEU A 171 31.24 -15.84 -14.90
C LEU A 171 30.97 -14.55 -14.09
N TYR A 172 31.77 -14.14 -13.10
CA TYR A 172 33.11 -13.51 -13.14
C TYR A 172 33.22 -12.23 -14.00
N VAL A 173 33.66 -11.15 -13.35
CA VAL A 173 34.16 -9.85 -13.88
C VAL A 173 33.05 -8.95 -14.43
N ILE A 174 32.90 -7.68 -14.01
CA ILE A 174 33.62 -6.52 -14.56
C ILE A 174 33.54 -5.32 -13.59
N LEU A 175 34.71 -4.85 -13.15
CA LEU A 175 34.99 -3.43 -12.89
C LEU A 175 36.23 -3.08 -13.70
N LYS A 176 36.02 -2.60 -14.92
CA LYS A 176 36.83 -1.60 -15.64
C LYS A 176 36.07 -1.11 -16.85
#